data_AF-A0A420G553-F1
#
_entry.id   AF-A0A420G553-F1
#
_cell.length_a   1.000
_cell.length_b   1.000
_cell.length_c   1.000
_cell.angle_alpha   90.00
_cell.angle_beta   90.00
_cell.angle_gamma   90.00
#
_symmetry.space_group_name_H-M   'P 1'
#
loop_
_entity.id
_entity.type
_entity.pdbx_description
1 polymer ?
#
loop_
_entity_poly.entity_id
_entity_poly.type
_entity_poly.pdbx_seq_one_letter_code
_entity_poly.pdbx_strand_id
1 'polypeptide(L)'
;MLIALFSGLKPAVLAIIIFATFRVGQKSLVSTWHYLVALAAFLLSYFAGVPMPWIIVGVIAVGLLLYAILSKTSKIDAIPGPLVVVLAYVGFMAGFNHFHQSYSVAAIGLITTAYFTFLPNFALIFVGAPLIERTQKNTCIQFILSLVTASIVGVIVNLACYLGIGILFPSGVSSWYAIEPMALVWVLFSLFLLFKYKIGMLKLILLSLAYGFLLFLWQ
;
A
#
# COMPACT_ATOMS: atom_id res chain seq x y z
N MET A 1 22.95 15.50 -6.58
CA MET A 1 21.53 15.83 -6.85
C MET A 1 20.57 14.66 -6.57
N LEU A 2 20.63 13.54 -7.30
CA LEU A 2 19.66 12.43 -7.14
C LEU A 2 19.61 11.87 -5.70
N ILE A 3 20.77 11.58 -5.10
CA ILE A 3 20.87 11.01 -3.75
C ILE A 3 20.25 11.92 -2.68
N ALA A 4 20.39 13.24 -2.82
CA ALA A 4 19.83 14.24 -1.90
C ALA A 4 18.30 14.42 -2.05
N LEU A 5 17.76 14.28 -3.27
CA LEU A 5 16.31 14.21 -3.47
C LEU A 5 15.71 12.94 -2.85
N PHE A 6 16.39 11.81 -3.00
CA PHE A 6 15.95 10.54 -2.42
C PHE A 6 16.05 10.50 -0.88
N SER A 7 16.97 11.25 -0.27
CA SER A 7 17.08 11.33 1.20
C SER A 7 15.89 12.03 1.85
N GLY A 8 15.31 13.06 1.21
CA GLY A 8 14.06 13.69 1.66
C GLY A 8 12.82 12.83 1.39
N LEU A 9 12.81 12.09 0.29
CA LEU A 9 11.64 11.31 -0.15
C LEU A 9 11.40 10.04 0.66
N LYS A 10 12.47 9.27 0.99
CA LYS A 10 12.37 8.03 1.78
C LYS A 10 11.57 8.21 3.09
N PRO A 11 11.93 9.13 4.00
CA PRO A 11 11.18 9.35 5.25
C PRO A 11 9.74 9.83 5.02
N ALA A 12 9.48 10.58 3.95
CA ALA A 12 8.12 10.99 3.60
C ALA A 12 7.26 9.79 3.14
N VAL A 13 7.82 8.87 2.36
CA VAL A 13 7.15 7.64 1.94
C VAL A 13 6.81 6.77 3.14
N LEU A 14 7.73 6.62 4.11
CA LEU A 14 7.47 5.92 5.37
C LEU A 14 6.28 6.53 6.13
N ALA A 15 6.26 7.86 6.28
CA ALA A 15 5.17 8.57 6.95
C ALA A 15 3.82 8.36 6.24
N ILE A 16 3.81 8.36 4.90
CA ILE A 16 2.61 8.09 4.09
C ILE A 16 2.13 6.66 4.32
N ILE A 17 3.02 5.67 4.34
CA ILE A 17 2.66 4.27 4.58
C ILE A 17 2.07 4.11 5.99
N ILE A 18 2.70 4.68 7.02
CA ILE A 18 2.18 4.65 8.40
C ILE A 18 0.80 5.31 8.50
N PHE A 19 0.60 6.46 7.84
CA PHE A 19 -0.70 7.12 7.84
C PHE A 19 -1.77 6.31 7.08
N ALA A 20 -1.38 5.70 5.96
CA ALA A 20 -2.27 4.85 5.17
C ALA A 20 -2.67 3.59 5.93
N THR A 21 -1.73 2.91 6.61
CA THR A 21 -2.04 1.74 7.45
C THR A 21 -2.96 2.11 8.59
N PHE A 22 -2.74 3.25 9.25
CA PHE A 22 -3.62 3.73 10.31
C PHE A 22 -5.04 3.97 9.79
N ARG A 23 -5.18 4.68 8.66
CA ARG A 23 -6.49 5.01 8.09
C ARG A 23 -7.25 3.77 7.59
N VAL A 24 -6.55 2.82 6.99
CA VAL A 24 -7.16 1.55 6.54
C VAL A 24 -7.47 0.67 7.77
N GLY A 25 -6.57 0.61 8.75
CA GLY A 25 -6.75 -0.15 9.98
C GLY A 25 -7.99 0.27 10.77
N GLN A 26 -8.23 1.58 10.90
CA GLN A 26 -9.46 2.09 11.54
C GLN A 26 -10.75 1.62 10.87
N LYS A 27 -10.73 1.37 9.55
CA LYS A 27 -11.90 0.89 8.80
C LYS A 27 -12.03 -0.63 8.82
N SER A 28 -10.90 -1.35 8.86
CA SER A 28 -10.86 -2.80 8.72
C SER A 28 -10.85 -3.55 10.06
N LEU A 29 -10.36 -2.95 11.15
CA LEU A 29 -10.26 -3.59 12.46
C LEU A 29 -11.39 -3.13 13.40
N VAL A 30 -12.57 -3.72 13.19
CA VAL A 30 -13.80 -3.30 13.89
C VAL A 30 -14.11 -4.17 15.12
N SER A 31 -13.71 -5.45 15.11
CA SER A 31 -13.92 -6.41 16.20
C SER A 31 -12.61 -6.97 16.73
N THR A 32 -12.62 -7.48 17.96
CA THR A 32 -11.50 -8.17 18.60
C THR A 32 -10.90 -9.26 17.72
N TRP A 33 -11.73 -9.99 16.97
CA TRP A 33 -11.26 -11.04 16.06
C TRP A 33 -10.42 -10.51 14.90
N HIS A 34 -10.73 -9.30 14.39
CA HIS A 34 -9.91 -8.65 13.37
C HIS A 34 -8.53 -8.29 13.92
N TYR A 35 -8.45 -7.81 15.17
CA TYR A 35 -7.17 -7.51 15.83
C TYR A 35 -6.33 -8.77 16.04
N LEU A 36 -6.92 -9.88 16.50
CA LEU A 36 -6.20 -11.14 16.68
C LEU A 36 -5.63 -11.67 15.36
N VAL A 37 -6.44 -11.67 14.29
CA VAL A 37 -6.00 -12.13 12.98
C VAL A 37 -4.94 -11.21 12.36
N ALA A 38 -5.10 -9.90 12.49
CA ALA A 38 -4.07 -8.94 12.04
C ALA A 38 -2.75 -9.11 12.79
N LEU A 39 -2.79 -9.29 14.11
CA LEU A 39 -1.61 -9.53 14.94
C LEU A 39 -0.94 -10.86 14.56
N ALA A 40 -1.71 -11.95 14.42
CA ALA A 40 -1.17 -13.24 14.00
C ALA A 40 -0.52 -13.17 12.60
N ALA A 41 -1.16 -12.49 11.65
CA ALA A 41 -0.62 -12.28 10.31
C ALA A 41 0.69 -11.46 10.34
N PHE A 42 0.74 -10.41 11.15
CA PHE A 42 1.96 -9.63 11.36
C PHE A 42 3.08 -10.50 11.93
N LEU A 43 2.82 -11.26 12.99
CA LEU A 43 3.83 -12.12 13.63
C LEU A 43 4.34 -13.21 12.69
N LEU A 44 3.44 -13.89 11.96
CA LEU A 44 3.82 -14.91 10.97
C LEU A 44 4.64 -14.31 9.82
N SER A 45 4.28 -13.12 9.36
CA SER A 45 5.02 -12.46 8.29
C SER A 45 6.37 -11.92 8.77
N TYR A 46 6.44 -11.36 9.99
CA TYR A 46 7.65 -10.74 10.54
C TYR A 46 8.68 -11.78 11.00
N PHE A 47 8.26 -12.80 11.76
CA PHE A 47 9.18 -13.79 12.34
C PHE A 47 9.43 -14.99 11.43
N ALA A 48 8.38 -15.53 10.82
CA ALA A 48 8.49 -16.74 10.01
C ALA A 48 8.70 -16.43 8.52
N GLY A 49 8.73 -15.15 8.12
CA GLY A 49 8.95 -14.74 6.74
C GLY A 49 7.89 -15.27 5.77
N VAL A 50 6.70 -15.62 6.28
CA VAL A 50 5.68 -16.31 5.49
C VAL A 50 5.14 -15.33 4.43
N PRO A 51 5.15 -15.72 3.14
CA PRO A 51 4.65 -14.84 2.10
C PRO A 51 3.13 -14.70 2.18
N MET A 52 2.63 -13.51 1.85
CA MET A 52 1.21 -13.13 1.89
C MET A 52 0.22 -14.21 1.39
N PRO A 53 0.45 -14.89 0.25
CA PRO A 53 -0.50 -15.88 -0.25
C PRO A 53 -0.81 -16.99 0.76
N TRP A 54 0.19 -17.46 1.51
CA TRP A 54 0.02 -18.51 2.50
C TRP A 54 -0.75 -18.02 3.73
N ILE A 55 -0.52 -16.78 4.13
CA ILE A 55 -1.27 -16.15 5.23
C ILE A 55 -2.75 -16.04 4.85
N ILE A 56 -3.04 -15.61 3.62
CA ILE A 56 -4.43 -15.48 3.12
C ILE A 56 -5.14 -16.84 3.13
N VAL A 57 -4.48 -17.89 2.64
CA VAL A 57 -5.05 -19.26 2.67
C VAL A 57 -5.35 -19.69 4.11
N GLY A 58 -4.42 -19.45 5.05
CA GLY A 58 -4.63 -19.73 6.47
C GLY A 58 -5.82 -18.96 7.06
N VAL A 59 -5.95 -17.67 6.73
CA VAL A 59 -7.05 -16.82 7.21
C VAL A 59 -8.39 -17.27 6.65
N ILE A 60 -8.44 -17.74 5.41
CA ILE A 60 -9.68 -18.31 4.83
C ILE A 60 -10.08 -19.58 5.59
N ALA A 61 -9.13 -20.48 5.87
CA ALA A 61 -9.39 -21.70 6.63
C ALA A 61 -9.85 -21.41 8.07
N VAL A 62 -9.16 -20.50 8.76
CA VAL A 62 -9.54 -20.05 10.11
C VAL A 62 -10.89 -19.32 10.08
N GLY A 63 -11.14 -18.48 9.08
CA GLY A 63 -12.39 -17.74 8.92
C GLY A 63 -13.59 -18.65 8.70
N LEU A 64 -13.44 -19.74 7.95
CA LEU A 64 -14.47 -20.78 7.81
C LEU A 64 -14.78 -21.45 9.15
N LEU A 65 -13.74 -21.73 9.96
CA LEU A 65 -13.89 -22.34 11.28
C LEU A 65 -14.54 -21.38 12.29
N LEU A 66 -14.13 -20.11 12.27
CA LEU A 66 -14.61 -19.08 13.20
C LEU A 66 -16.04 -18.61 12.87
N TYR A 67 -16.42 -18.64 11.58
CA TYR A 67 -17.78 -18.30 11.15
C TYR A 67 -18.85 -19.18 11.79
N ALA A 68 -18.51 -20.42 12.15
CA ALA A 68 -19.42 -21.30 12.89
C ALA A 68 -19.79 -20.77 14.29
N ILE A 69 -19.06 -19.77 14.81
CA ILE A 69 -19.11 -19.34 16.23
C ILE A 69 -19.59 -17.88 16.40
N LEU A 70 -19.41 -16.97 15.42
CA LEU A 70 -19.77 -15.55 15.60
C LEU A 70 -20.05 -14.81 14.28
N SER A 71 -21.08 -13.95 14.24
CA SER A 71 -21.26 -13.02 13.10
C SER A 71 -21.79 -11.62 13.46
N LYS A 72 -20.98 -10.60 13.17
CA LYS A 72 -21.43 -9.22 12.88
C LYS A 72 -20.47 -8.64 11.83
N THR A 73 -21.00 -8.28 10.66
CA THR A 73 -20.21 -7.88 9.49
C THR A 73 -20.19 -6.37 9.26
N SER A 74 -19.06 -5.86 8.79
CA SER A 74 -18.89 -4.51 8.27
C SER A 74 -18.69 -4.54 6.76
N LYS A 75 -19.40 -3.64 6.05
CA LYS A 75 -19.33 -3.49 4.60
C LYS A 75 -18.05 -2.74 4.22
N ILE A 76 -17.34 -3.22 3.19
CA ILE A 76 -16.12 -2.60 2.67
C ILE A 76 -16.41 -2.11 1.25
N ASP A 77 -16.26 -0.81 1.04
CA ASP A 77 -16.41 -0.20 -0.28
C ASP A 77 -15.09 -0.31 -1.05
N ALA A 78 -15.14 -0.87 -2.25
CA ALA A 78 -14.04 -0.83 -3.19
C ALA A 78 -13.91 0.60 -3.76
N ILE A 79 -12.69 1.13 -3.81
CA ILE A 79 -12.40 2.39 -4.49
C ILE A 79 -11.78 2.03 -5.84
N PRO A 80 -12.51 2.02 -6.95
CA PRO A 80 -11.87 1.97 -8.26
C PRO A 80 -11.35 3.38 -8.56
N GLY A 81 -10.02 3.53 -8.55
CA GLY A 81 -9.34 4.78 -8.88
C GLY A 81 -8.92 4.90 -10.36
N PRO A 82 -8.47 6.09 -10.80
CA PRO A 82 -8.05 6.46 -12.17
C PRO A 82 -6.76 5.80 -12.69
N LEU A 83 -6.35 4.66 -12.15
CA LEU A 83 -5.01 4.09 -12.35
C LEU A 83 -4.75 3.64 -13.80
N VAL A 84 -5.81 3.30 -14.54
CA VAL A 84 -5.75 2.97 -15.97
C VAL A 84 -5.24 4.14 -16.80
N VAL A 85 -5.67 5.37 -16.50
CA VAL A 85 -5.24 6.56 -17.24
C VAL A 85 -3.75 6.83 -17.01
N VAL A 86 -3.28 6.62 -15.77
CA VAL A 86 -1.86 6.76 -15.43
C VAL A 86 -1.02 5.70 -16.15
N LEU A 87 -1.45 4.44 -16.16
CA LEU A 87 -0.73 3.38 -16.87
C LEU A 87 -0.70 3.60 -18.39
N ALA A 88 -1.81 4.04 -18.98
CA ALA A 88 -1.87 4.40 -20.40
C ALA A 88 -0.89 5.53 -20.74
N TYR A 89 -0.76 6.54 -19.87
CA TYR A 89 0.25 7.60 -20.00
C TYR A 89 1.68 7.09 -19.83
N VAL A 90 1.93 6.20 -18.86
CA VAL A 90 3.26 5.57 -18.70
C VAL A 90 3.63 4.74 -19.94
N GLY A 91 2.68 4.01 -20.53
CA GLY A 91 2.86 3.29 -21.79
C GLY A 91 3.19 4.21 -22.96
N PHE A 92 2.51 5.36 -23.04
CA PHE A 92 2.82 6.41 -24.01
C PHE A 92 4.25 6.93 -23.84
N MET A 93 4.64 7.30 -22.62
CA MET A 93 5.98 7.81 -22.32
C MET A 93 7.07 6.76 -22.56
N ALA A 94 6.78 5.48 -22.32
CA ALA A 94 7.70 4.38 -22.62
C ALA A 94 7.94 4.27 -24.14
N GLY A 95 6.89 4.29 -24.97
CA GLY A 95 7.02 4.27 -26.42
C GLY A 95 7.70 5.52 -26.99
N PHE A 96 7.37 6.70 -26.46
CA PHE A 96 7.93 7.98 -26.89
C PHE A 96 9.44 8.08 -26.67
N ASN A 97 9.90 7.74 -25.45
CA ASN A 97 11.31 7.87 -25.09
C ASN A 97 12.21 6.78 -25.70
N HIS A 98 11.67 5.59 -25.98
CA HIS A 98 12.46 4.48 -26.53
C HIS A 98 12.69 4.60 -28.04
N PHE A 99 11.78 5.27 -28.77
CA PHE A 99 11.83 5.35 -30.23
C PHE A 99 11.84 6.80 -30.74
N HIS A 100 12.91 7.53 -30.40
CA HIS A 100 13.25 8.84 -30.97
C HIS A 100 12.10 9.86 -31.01
N GLN A 101 11.31 9.97 -29.93
CA GLN A 101 10.20 10.92 -29.82
C GLN A 101 9.11 10.73 -30.90
N SER A 102 8.91 9.50 -31.37
CA SER A 102 7.86 9.18 -32.34
C SER A 102 6.49 9.07 -31.66
N TYR A 103 5.58 9.97 -32.01
CA TYR A 103 4.20 9.97 -31.50
C TYR A 103 3.41 8.72 -31.89
N SER A 104 3.72 8.10 -33.04
CA SER A 104 3.04 6.88 -33.49
C SER A 104 3.38 5.69 -32.61
N VAL A 105 4.65 5.52 -32.26
CA VAL A 105 5.10 4.44 -31.36
C VAL A 105 4.62 4.69 -29.93
N ALA A 106 4.55 5.96 -29.51
CA ALA A 106 3.93 6.33 -28.25
C ALA A 106 2.44 5.95 -28.19
N ALA A 107 1.69 6.17 -29.28
CA ALA A 107 0.29 5.75 -29.37
C ALA A 107 0.14 4.22 -29.31
N ILE A 108 1.02 3.47 -29.97
CA ILE A 108 1.04 1.99 -29.87
C ILE A 108 1.31 1.57 -28.43
N GLY A 109 2.30 2.17 -27.75
CA GLY A 109 2.58 1.89 -26.33
C GLY A 109 1.39 2.15 -25.42
N LEU A 110 0.68 3.26 -25.63
CA LEU A 110 -0.57 3.57 -24.92
C LEU A 110 -1.64 2.50 -25.14
N ILE A 111 -1.89 2.12 -26.40
CA ILE A 111 -2.92 1.14 -26.78
C ILE A 111 -2.56 -0.25 -26.23
N THR A 112 -1.30 -0.66 -26.33
CA THR A 112 -0.82 -1.94 -25.81
C THR A 112 -0.98 -2.00 -24.29
N THR A 113 -0.57 -0.96 -23.56
CA THR A 113 -0.75 -0.91 -22.10
C THR A 113 -2.23 -0.89 -21.71
N ALA A 114 -3.07 -0.12 -22.41
CA ALA A 114 -4.50 -0.14 -22.19
C ALA A 114 -5.09 -1.54 -22.45
N TYR A 115 -4.73 -2.20 -23.55
CA TYR A 115 -5.22 -3.54 -23.88
C TYR A 115 -4.84 -4.58 -22.80
N PHE A 116 -3.55 -4.68 -22.45
CA PHE A 116 -3.09 -5.70 -21.50
C PHE A 116 -3.46 -5.41 -20.05
N THR A 117 -3.74 -4.16 -19.67
CA THR A 117 -4.17 -3.84 -18.30
C THR A 117 -5.69 -3.82 -18.18
N PHE A 118 -6.40 -3.28 -19.16
CA PHE A 118 -7.84 -3.05 -19.07
C PHE A 118 -8.65 -4.28 -19.46
N LEU A 119 -8.32 -4.89 -20.61
CA LEU A 119 -9.11 -5.98 -21.18
C LEU A 119 -9.19 -7.21 -20.26
N PRO A 120 -8.08 -7.74 -19.69
CA PRO A 120 -8.18 -8.89 -18.79
C PRO A 120 -8.90 -8.54 -17.48
N ASN A 121 -8.70 -7.34 -16.94
CA ASN A 121 -9.37 -6.92 -15.70
C ASN A 121 -10.89 -6.73 -15.93
N PHE A 122 -11.32 -6.17 -17.06
CA PHE A 122 -12.75 -6.07 -17.39
C PHE A 122 -13.38 -7.43 -17.68
N ALA A 123 -12.68 -8.33 -18.38
CA ALA A 123 -13.14 -9.70 -18.56
C ALA A 123 -13.34 -10.40 -17.20
N LEU A 124 -12.39 -10.25 -16.28
CA LEU A 124 -12.52 -10.77 -14.92
C LEU A 124 -13.65 -10.10 -14.12
N ILE A 125 -13.91 -8.81 -14.31
CA ILE A 125 -15.05 -8.14 -13.68
C ILE A 125 -16.36 -8.65 -14.25
N PHE A 126 -16.51 -8.83 -15.57
CA PHE A 126 -17.75 -9.33 -16.15
C PHE A 126 -18.01 -10.80 -15.80
N VAL A 127 -16.97 -11.63 -15.75
CA VAL A 127 -17.07 -13.02 -15.29
C VAL A 127 -17.31 -13.07 -13.78
N GLY A 128 -16.63 -12.21 -13.02
CA GLY A 128 -16.64 -12.20 -11.55
C GLY A 128 -17.83 -11.47 -10.93
N ALA A 129 -18.42 -10.47 -11.58
CA ALA A 129 -19.54 -9.69 -11.05
C ALA A 129 -20.77 -10.57 -10.76
N PRO A 130 -21.19 -11.51 -11.64
CA PRO A 130 -22.26 -12.46 -11.33
C PRO A 130 -21.94 -13.37 -10.14
N LEU A 131 -20.67 -13.78 -9.98
CA LEU A 131 -20.20 -14.58 -8.84
C LEU A 131 -20.28 -13.76 -7.54
N ILE A 132 -19.79 -12.51 -7.57
CA ILE A 132 -19.80 -11.60 -6.41
C ILE A 132 -21.23 -11.27 -5.99
N GLU A 133 -22.16 -11.06 -6.91
CA GLU A 133 -23.56 -10.77 -6.61
C GLU A 133 -24.27 -11.93 -5.89
N ARG A 134 -23.98 -13.18 -6.30
CA ARG A 134 -24.49 -14.40 -5.64
C ARG A 134 -23.88 -14.58 -4.26
N THR A 135 -22.62 -14.24 -4.11
CA THR A 135 -21.83 -14.40 -2.89
C THR A 135 -22.04 -13.28 -1.87
N GLN A 136 -22.43 -12.08 -2.32
CA GLN A 136 -22.65 -10.91 -1.46
C GLN A 136 -23.76 -11.13 -0.42
N LYS A 137 -24.75 -11.99 -0.70
CA LYS A 137 -25.82 -12.30 0.25
C LYS A 137 -25.37 -13.19 1.41
N ASN A 138 -24.24 -13.90 1.26
CA ASN A 138 -23.76 -14.84 2.27
C ASN A 138 -22.87 -14.12 3.30
N THR A 139 -23.35 -14.08 4.54
CA THR A 139 -22.65 -13.47 5.67
C THR A 139 -21.32 -14.17 5.99
N CYS A 140 -21.19 -15.47 5.68
CA CYS A 140 -19.93 -16.23 5.78
C CYS A 140 -18.82 -15.62 4.97
N ILE A 141 -19.10 -15.34 3.70
CA ILE A 141 -18.08 -14.90 2.76
C ILE A 141 -17.70 -13.46 3.07
N GLN A 142 -18.67 -12.62 3.44
CA GLN A 142 -18.38 -11.27 3.94
C GLN A 142 -17.50 -11.28 5.20
N PHE A 143 -17.76 -12.21 6.13
CA PHE A 143 -16.96 -12.35 7.34
C PHE A 143 -15.51 -12.76 7.01
N ILE A 144 -15.32 -13.78 6.18
CA ILE A 144 -13.98 -14.21 5.72
C ILE A 144 -13.26 -13.07 5.01
N LEU A 145 -13.93 -12.36 4.09
CA LEU A 145 -13.34 -11.21 3.41
C LEU A 145 -12.92 -10.11 4.39
N SER A 146 -13.71 -9.85 5.43
CA SER A 146 -13.34 -8.89 6.48
C SER A 146 -12.08 -9.32 7.25
N LEU A 147 -11.95 -10.62 7.57
CA LEU A 147 -10.74 -11.17 8.21
C LEU A 147 -9.52 -11.09 7.29
N VAL A 148 -9.70 -11.37 5.99
CA VAL A 148 -8.64 -11.22 4.99
C VAL A 148 -8.18 -9.76 4.93
N THR A 149 -9.10 -8.79 4.93
CA THR A 149 -8.70 -7.37 4.96
C THR A 149 -7.95 -6.98 6.24
N ALA A 150 -8.33 -7.52 7.40
CA ALA A 150 -7.62 -7.29 8.65
C ALA A 150 -6.22 -7.92 8.65
N SER A 151 -6.09 -9.15 8.14
CA SER A 151 -4.79 -9.80 7.93
C SER A 151 -3.88 -8.97 7.03
N ILE A 152 -4.42 -8.40 5.96
CA ILE A 152 -3.63 -7.57 5.04
C ILE A 152 -3.10 -6.34 5.76
N VAL A 153 -3.91 -5.68 6.62
CA VAL A 153 -3.42 -4.56 7.45
C VAL A 153 -2.22 -4.99 8.30
N GLY A 154 -2.29 -6.16 8.95
CA GLY A 154 -1.17 -6.71 9.71
C GLY A 154 0.10 -6.88 8.89
N VAL A 155 0.00 -7.35 7.65
CA VAL A 155 1.18 -7.51 6.79
C VAL A 155 1.69 -6.17 6.24
N ILE A 156 0.83 -5.18 5.99
CA ILE A 156 1.32 -3.84 5.63
C ILE A 156 2.10 -3.21 6.79
N VAL A 157 1.71 -3.48 8.05
CA VAL A 157 2.50 -3.06 9.22
C VAL A 157 3.88 -3.71 9.21
N ASN A 158 4.02 -4.99 8.83
CA ASN A 158 5.33 -5.63 8.67
C ASN A 158 6.19 -4.89 7.62
N LEU A 159 5.62 -4.60 6.45
CA LEU A 159 6.32 -3.83 5.41
C LEU A 159 6.74 -2.43 5.90
N ALA A 160 5.87 -1.76 6.67
CA ALA A 160 6.16 -0.47 7.26
C ALA A 160 7.30 -0.55 8.29
N CYS A 161 7.35 -1.60 9.11
CA CYS A 161 8.46 -1.85 10.02
C CYS A 161 9.77 -2.11 9.27
N TYR A 162 9.75 -2.96 8.25
CA TYR A 162 10.93 -3.27 7.43
C TYR A 162 11.51 -1.99 6.79
N LEU A 163 10.65 -1.21 6.12
CA LEU A 163 11.03 0.05 5.49
C LEU A 163 11.44 1.10 6.53
N GLY A 164 10.77 1.13 7.69
CA GLY A 164 11.07 2.02 8.79
C GLY A 164 12.46 1.78 9.39
N ILE A 165 12.82 0.52 9.63
CA ILE A 165 14.16 0.15 10.10
C ILE A 165 15.22 0.56 9.07
N GLY A 166 15.01 0.27 7.78
CA GLY A 166 15.96 0.62 6.73
C GLY A 166 16.17 2.13 6.52
N ILE A 167 15.21 2.96 6.94
CA ILE A 167 15.30 4.43 6.82
C ILE A 167 15.83 5.06 8.10
N LEU A 168 15.39 4.59 9.26
CA LEU A 168 15.81 5.14 10.55
C LEU A 168 17.18 4.64 10.98
N PHE A 169 17.57 3.43 10.57
CA PHE A 169 18.84 2.78 10.92
C PHE A 169 19.61 2.31 9.67
N PRO A 170 20.17 3.21 8.87
CA PRO A 170 20.90 2.84 7.65
C PRO A 170 22.14 1.99 7.92
N SER A 171 22.75 2.15 9.09
CA SER A 171 23.95 1.43 9.54
C SER A 171 23.64 0.15 10.34
N GLY A 172 22.37 -0.20 10.49
CA GLY A 172 21.91 -1.37 11.25
C GLY A 172 21.42 -1.05 12.67
N VAL A 173 20.69 -2.00 13.26
CA VAL A 173 19.99 -1.86 14.56
C VAL A 173 20.92 -2.05 15.77
N SER A 174 22.22 -2.23 15.53
CA SER A 174 23.21 -2.60 16.55
C SER A 174 23.62 -1.44 17.47
N SER A 175 23.18 -0.21 17.23
CA SER A 175 23.49 0.93 18.11
C SER A 175 22.40 2.01 18.08
N TRP A 176 22.02 2.51 19.26
CA TRP A 176 21.08 3.65 19.41
C TRP A 176 21.61 4.96 18.80
N TYR A 177 22.93 5.08 18.63
CA TYR A 177 23.58 6.18 17.91
C TYR A 177 23.54 6.06 16.38
N ALA A 178 23.09 4.93 15.84
CA ALA A 178 22.94 4.73 14.40
C ALA A 178 21.61 5.30 13.85
N ILE A 179 20.79 5.92 14.71
CA ILE A 179 19.57 6.61 14.29
C ILE A 179 19.98 7.86 13.51
N GLU A 180 19.48 8.01 12.28
CA GLU A 180 19.61 9.27 11.56
C GLU A 180 18.61 10.31 12.10
N PRO A 181 19.04 11.31 12.89
CA PRO A 181 18.12 12.25 13.52
C PRO A 181 17.33 13.08 12.50
N MET A 182 17.95 13.38 11.35
CA MET A 182 17.32 14.13 10.27
C MET A 182 16.13 13.37 9.67
N ALA A 183 16.28 12.06 9.43
CA ALA A 183 15.21 11.20 8.92
C ALA A 183 14.06 11.11 9.93
N LEU A 184 14.37 10.91 11.21
CA LEU A 184 13.38 10.80 12.27
C LEU A 184 12.55 12.08 12.44
N VAL A 185 13.20 13.24 12.46
CA VAL A 185 12.52 14.55 12.51
C VAL A 185 11.59 14.72 11.31
N TRP A 186 12.06 14.36 10.10
CA TRP A 186 11.26 14.53 8.88
C TRP A 186 10.05 13.56 8.82
N VAL A 187 10.21 12.33 9.31
CA VAL A 187 9.10 11.36 9.45
C VAL A 187 8.03 11.91 10.40
N LEU A 188 8.43 12.39 11.58
CA LEU A 188 7.51 12.96 12.56
C LEU A 188 6.81 14.21 12.04
N PHE A 189 7.54 15.10 11.39
CA PHE A 189 6.99 16.30 10.76
C PHE A 189 5.94 15.93 9.69
N SER A 190 6.26 14.97 8.82
CA SER A 190 5.37 14.47 7.77
C SER A 190 4.11 13.82 8.36
N LEU A 191 4.26 13.00 9.40
CA LEU A 191 3.13 12.41 10.13
C LEU A 191 2.24 13.47 10.75
N PHE A 192 2.82 14.48 11.40
CA PHE A 192 2.07 15.59 11.98
C PHE A 192 1.25 16.36 10.94
N LEU A 193 1.84 16.62 9.77
CA LEU A 193 1.17 17.25 8.63
C LEU A 193 -0.01 16.41 8.09
N LEU A 194 0.16 15.09 8.01
CA LEU A 194 -0.88 14.16 7.57
C LEU A 194 -2.04 14.10 8.56
N PHE A 195 -1.74 13.95 9.84
CA PHE A 195 -2.75 13.80 10.89
C PHE A 195 -3.52 15.10 11.18
N LYS A 196 -2.81 16.21 11.35
CA LYS A 196 -3.42 17.48 11.78
C LYS A 196 -4.01 18.26 10.63
N TYR A 197 -3.30 18.35 9.50
CA TYR A 197 -3.67 19.24 8.39
C TYR A 197 -4.31 18.51 7.20
N LYS A 198 -4.44 17.17 7.25
CA LYS A 198 -5.00 16.35 6.16
C LYS A 198 -4.44 16.72 4.79
N ILE A 199 -3.16 17.08 4.73
CA ILE A 199 -2.51 17.52 3.51
C ILE A 199 -2.52 16.35 2.52
N GLY A 200 -2.93 16.61 1.27
CA GLY A 200 -2.94 15.60 0.23
C GLY A 200 -1.54 15.00 0.04
N MET A 201 -1.46 13.68 -0.11
CA MET A 201 -0.19 12.94 -0.23
C MET A 201 0.74 13.56 -1.28
N LEU A 202 0.18 14.05 -2.39
CA LEU A 202 0.92 14.71 -3.46
C LEU A 202 1.62 15.99 -3.00
N LYS A 203 0.99 16.81 -2.15
CA LYS A 203 1.62 18.02 -1.58
C LYS A 203 2.77 17.68 -0.65
N LEU A 204 2.67 16.59 0.11
CA LEU A 204 3.75 16.11 0.97
C LEU A 204 4.94 15.57 0.19
N ILE A 205 4.69 14.86 -0.91
CA ILE A 205 5.75 14.41 -1.82
C ILE A 205 6.46 15.61 -2.44
N LEU A 206 5.73 16.65 -2.86
CA LEU A 206 6.33 17.88 -3.37
C LEU A 206 7.16 18.60 -2.28
N LEU A 207 6.65 18.68 -1.05
CA LEU A 207 7.35 19.30 0.08
C LEU A 207 8.65 18.56 0.43
N SER A 208 8.63 17.23 0.41
CA SER A 208 9.81 16.41 0.70
C SER A 208 10.86 16.45 -0.41
N LEU A 209 10.44 16.56 -1.68
CA LEU A 209 11.33 16.82 -2.81
C LEU A 209 11.98 18.21 -2.71
N ALA A 210 11.19 19.23 -2.36
CA ALA A 210 11.70 20.59 -2.17
C ALA A 210 12.72 20.63 -1.02
N TYR A 211 12.46 19.93 0.07
CA TYR A 211 13.40 19.80 1.18
C TYR A 211 14.70 19.07 0.80
N GLY A 212 14.59 17.95 0.07
CA GLY A 212 15.77 17.23 -0.44
C GLY A 212 16.61 18.08 -1.41
N PHE A 213 15.95 18.94 -2.20
CA PHE A 213 16.63 19.90 -3.08
C PHE A 213 17.31 21.04 -2.31
N LEU A 214 16.68 21.56 -1.25
CA LEU A 214 17.28 22.57 -0.37
C LEU A 214 18.51 22.05 0.37
N LEU A 215 18.48 20.79 0.84
CA LEU A 215 19.65 20.14 1.43
C LEU A 215 20.81 19.99 0.44
N PHE A 216 20.52 19.76 -0.85
CA PHE A 216 21.53 19.73 -1.90
C PHE A 216 22.18 21.08 -2.16
N LEU A 217 21.46 22.20 -2.00
CA LEU A 217 22.02 23.54 -2.18
C LEU A 217 22.95 23.96 -1.03
N TRP A 218 22.85 23.31 0.13
CA TRP A 218 23.69 23.58 1.30
C TRP A 218 24.93 22.67 1.36
N GLN A 219 25.00 21.61 0.55
CA GLN A 219 26.14 20.70 0.45
C GLN A 219 27.04 21.04 -0.73
#